data_AF-A0A3G2EI48-F1
#
_entry.id   AF-A0A3G2EI48-F1
#
_cell.length_a   1.000
_cell.length_b   1.000
_cell.length_c   1.000
_cell.angle_alpha   90.00
_cell.angle_beta   90.00
_cell.angle_gamma   90.00
#
_symmetry.space_group_name_H-M   'P 1'
#
loop_
_entity.id
_entity.type
_entity.pdbx_description
1 polymer ?
#
loop_
_entity_poly.entity_id
_entity_poly.type
_entity_poly.pdbx_seq_one_letter_code
_entity_poly.pdbx_strand_id
1 'polypeptide(L)'
;MIRKSKQNWAIGATVKVGFLSGLLVVAAVPTPGDSAPDAYVLSRNNQFYSFVPHNGLAKIDPIEAIEMIDSAKVHAERATNAAIEKAAASARHIEVINKLMFA
;
A
#
# COMPACT_ATOMS: atom_id res chain seq x y z
N MET A 1 -11.73 -26.97 -4.12
CA MET A 1 -11.31 -26.38 -2.83
C MET A 1 -9.90 -25.79 -3.00
N ILE A 2 -9.77 -24.46 -3.10
CA ILE A 2 -8.44 -23.83 -3.05
C ILE A 2 -7.94 -24.02 -1.61
N ARG A 3 -6.84 -24.78 -1.45
CA ARG A 3 -6.14 -24.90 -0.17
C ARG A 3 -5.80 -23.47 0.28
N LYS A 4 -6.17 -23.13 1.52
CA LYS A 4 -6.05 -21.81 2.17
C LYS A 4 -4.60 -21.31 2.29
N SER A 5 -3.85 -21.23 1.20
CA SER A 5 -2.58 -20.51 1.17
C SER A 5 -2.90 -19.02 1.10
N LYS A 6 -2.46 -18.27 2.11
CA LYS A 6 -2.48 -16.81 2.04
C LYS A 6 -1.55 -16.43 0.90
N GLN A 7 -2.07 -15.72 -0.09
CA GLN A 7 -1.25 -15.22 -1.20
C GLN A 7 -0.34 -14.11 -0.69
N ASN A 8 0.88 -14.05 -1.21
CA ASN A 8 1.82 -12.97 -0.92
C ASN A 8 1.46 -11.75 -1.78
N TRP A 9 1.08 -10.65 -1.15
CA TRP A 9 0.72 -9.39 -1.81
C TRP A 9 1.86 -8.36 -1.79
N ALA A 10 3.08 -8.77 -1.43
CA ALA A 10 4.25 -7.91 -1.55
C ALA A 10 4.52 -7.57 -3.02
N ILE A 11 5.06 -6.38 -3.26
CA ILE A 11 5.53 -5.95 -4.58
C ILE A 11 6.54 -6.97 -5.13
N GLY A 12 6.40 -7.34 -6.40
CA GLY A 12 7.19 -8.38 -7.05
C GLY A 12 6.66 -9.81 -6.89
N ALA A 13 5.71 -10.04 -5.98
CA ALA A 13 5.07 -11.35 -5.85
C ALA A 13 4.11 -11.61 -7.02
N THR A 14 3.91 -12.90 -7.33
CA THR A 14 2.92 -13.34 -8.31
C THR A 14 1.68 -13.89 -7.60
N VAL A 15 0.50 -13.40 -7.99
CA VAL A 15 -0.79 -13.72 -7.37
C VAL A 15 -1.79 -14.25 -8.42
N LYS A 16 -2.92 -14.72 -7.90
CA LYS A 16 -4.10 -15.17 -8.63
C LYS A 16 -5.33 -14.45 -8.10
N VAL A 17 -6.08 -13.82 -8.99
CA VAL A 17 -7.36 -13.16 -8.69
C VAL A 17 -8.46 -13.81 -9.52
N GLY A 18 -9.43 -14.44 -8.86
CA GLY A 18 -10.48 -15.20 -9.52
C GLY A 18 -9.90 -16.34 -10.37
N PHE A 19 -10.10 -16.27 -11.69
CA PHE A 19 -9.56 -17.21 -12.67
C PHE A 19 -8.21 -16.76 -13.28
N LEU A 20 -7.84 -15.48 -13.14
CA LEU A 20 -6.59 -14.96 -13.68
C LEU A 20 -5.42 -15.28 -12.75
N SER A 21 -4.46 -16.04 -13.26
CA SER A 21 -3.21 -16.38 -12.59
C SER A 21 -2.01 -15.73 -13.27
N GLY A 22 -0.89 -15.64 -12.55
CA GLY A 22 0.32 -15.03 -13.09
C GLY A 22 0.26 -13.51 -13.09
N LEU A 23 -0.43 -12.91 -12.12
CA LEU A 23 -0.51 -11.47 -11.96
C LEU A 23 0.65 -11.01 -11.07
N LEU A 24 1.56 -10.21 -11.60
CA LEU A 24 2.65 -9.60 -10.85
C LEU A 24 2.13 -8.40 -10.05
N VAL A 25 2.39 -8.35 -8.75
CA VAL A 25 2.10 -7.17 -7.94
C VAL A 25 3.13 -6.08 -8.24
N VAL A 26 2.68 -4.97 -8.84
CA VAL A 26 3.54 -3.85 -9.23
C VAL A 26 3.56 -2.78 -8.13
N ALA A 27 2.41 -2.47 -7.56
CA ALA A 27 2.29 -1.49 -6.49
C ALA A 27 1.10 -1.81 -5.58
N ALA A 28 1.22 -1.40 -4.32
CA ALA A 28 0.10 -1.25 -3.40
C ALA A 28 -0.16 0.25 -3.23
N VAL A 29 -1.39 0.65 -3.52
CA VAL A 29 -1.88 2.03 -3.51
C VAL A 29 -2.80 2.14 -2.30
N PRO A 30 -2.35 2.80 -1.22
CA PRO A 30 -3.22 3.03 -0.08
C PRO A 30 -4.39 3.91 -0.51
N THR A 31 -5.58 3.64 0.01
CA THR A 31 -6.78 4.47 -0.15
C THR A 31 -7.06 5.21 1.17
N PRO A 32 -6.31 6.28 1.48
CA PRO A 32 -6.50 7.01 2.73
C PRO A 32 -7.78 7.84 2.67
N GLY A 33 -8.69 7.61 3.62
CA GLY A 33 -9.85 8.48 3.87
C GLY A 33 -11.22 7.90 3.49
N ASP A 34 -11.28 6.79 2.75
CA ASP A 34 -12.52 6.12 2.37
C ASP A 34 -12.79 4.82 3.16
N SER A 35 -11.88 4.44 4.06
CA SER A 35 -11.87 3.16 4.79
C SER A 35 -11.89 1.92 3.87
N ALA A 36 -11.59 2.11 2.58
CA ALA A 36 -11.50 1.02 1.63
C ALA A 36 -10.18 0.24 1.82
N PRO A 37 -10.15 -1.04 1.45
CA PRO A 37 -8.91 -1.80 1.42
C PRO A 37 -7.97 -1.24 0.34
N ASP A 38 -6.65 -1.33 0.58
CA ASP A 38 -5.63 -0.90 -0.38
C ASP A 38 -5.90 -1.45 -1.80
N ALA A 39 -5.77 -0.58 -2.79
CA ALA A 39 -5.81 -0.95 -4.19
C ALA A 39 -4.45 -1.50 -4.63
N TYR A 40 -4.44 -2.47 -5.54
CA TYR A 40 -3.22 -3.06 -6.09
C TYR A 40 -3.16 -2.81 -7.58
N VAL A 41 -1.99 -2.40 -8.05
CA VAL A 41 -1.68 -2.40 -9.49
C VAL A 41 -1.00 -3.72 -9.81
N LEU A 42 -1.59 -4.47 -10.74
CA LEU A 42 -1.12 -5.79 -11.16
C LEU A 42 -0.72 -5.76 -12.65
N SER A 43 0.24 -6.60 -13.04
CA SER A 43 0.68 -6.74 -14.43
C SER A 43 0.67 -8.20 -14.89
N ARG A 44 0.28 -8.44 -16.15
CA ARG A 44 0.38 -9.75 -16.82
C ARG A 44 0.50 -9.55 -18.32
N ASN A 45 1.56 -10.09 -18.94
CA ASN A 45 1.77 -10.07 -20.39
C ASN A 45 1.57 -8.68 -21.02
N ASN A 46 2.24 -7.64 -20.49
CA ASN A 46 2.12 -6.25 -20.94
C ASN A 46 0.74 -5.60 -20.74
N GLN A 47 -0.16 -6.21 -19.96
CA GLN A 47 -1.45 -5.63 -19.57
C GLN A 47 -1.42 -5.27 -18.08
N PHE A 48 -2.11 -4.18 -17.74
CA PHE A 48 -2.24 -3.70 -16.36
C PHE A 48 -3.66 -3.90 -15.85
N TYR A 49 -3.77 -4.09 -14.54
CA TYR A 49 -5.03 -4.27 -13.85
C TYR A 49 -5.02 -3.54 -12.51
N SER A 50 -6.16 -2.97 -12.12
CA SER A 50 -6.41 -2.53 -10.76
C SER A 50 -7.18 -3.62 -10.03
N PHE A 51 -6.77 -3.93 -8.80
CA PHE A 51 -7.48 -4.86 -7.92
C PHE A 51 -7.76 -4.19 -6.59
N VAL A 52 -9.02 -4.17 -6.19
CA VAL A 52 -9.42 -3.74 -4.84
C VAL A 52 -10.15 -4.91 -4.18
N PRO A 53 -9.72 -5.38 -3.01
CA PRO A 53 -10.43 -6.42 -2.27
C PRO A 53 -11.92 -6.10 -2.14
N HIS A 54 -12.77 -7.09 -2.38
CA HIS A 54 -14.24 -6.98 -2.44
C HIS A 54 -14.83 -6.19 -3.63
N ASN A 55 -14.08 -5.27 -4.24
CA ASN A 55 -14.55 -4.48 -5.38
C ASN A 55 -14.15 -5.11 -6.73
N GLY A 56 -13.21 -6.06 -6.73
CA GLY A 56 -12.87 -6.88 -7.89
C GLY A 56 -11.64 -6.39 -8.65
N LEU A 57 -11.46 -6.95 -9.85
CA LEU A 57 -10.33 -6.71 -10.75
C LEU A 57 -10.84 -6.02 -12.01
N ALA A 58 -10.28 -4.87 -12.35
CA ALA A 58 -10.52 -4.18 -13.60
C ALA A 58 -9.24 -4.10 -14.42
N LYS A 59 -9.36 -4.19 -15.74
CA LYS A 59 -8.24 -3.88 -16.64
C LYS A 59 -8.11 -2.37 -16.74
N ILE A 60 -6.89 -1.87 -16.63
CA ILE A 60 -6.57 -0.45 -16.73
C ILE A 60 -5.57 -0.23 -17.86
N ASP A 61 -5.52 0.97 -18.39
CA ASP A 61 -4.50 1.33 -19.37
C ASP A 61 -3.16 1.71 -18.68
N PRO A 62 -2.06 1.82 -19.44
CA PRO A 62 -0.75 2.18 -18.86
C PRO A 62 -0.72 3.57 -18.21
N ILE A 63 -1.52 4.53 -18.67
CA ILE A 63 -1.56 5.90 -18.12
C ILE A 63 -2.23 5.86 -16.75
N GLU A 64 -3.39 5.20 -16.64
CA GLU A 64 -4.08 4.99 -15.37
C GLU A 64 -3.18 4.27 -14.36
N ALA A 65 -2.42 3.25 -14.80
CA ALA A 65 -1.48 2.54 -13.94
C ALA A 65 -0.37 3.47 -13.40
N ILE A 66 0.14 4.38 -14.23
CA ILE A 66 1.16 5.37 -13.83
C ILE A 66 0.57 6.34 -12.79
N GLU A 67 -0.61 6.89 -13.04
CA GLU A 67 -1.29 7.81 -12.11
C GLU A 67 -1.56 7.16 -10.74
N MET A 68 -1.99 5.91 -10.74
CA MET A 68 -2.16 5.12 -9.50
C MET A 68 -0.85 4.95 -8.74
N ILE A 69 0.26 4.69 -9.44
CA ILE A 69 1.58 4.53 -8.80
C ILE A 69 2.09 5.86 -8.26
N ASP A 70 1.91 6.96 -8.98
CA ASP A 70 2.37 8.28 -8.53
C ASP A 70 1.57 8.76 -7.32
N SER A 71 0.26 8.53 -7.27
CA SER A 71 -0.52 8.81 -6.07
C SER A 71 -0.05 8.00 -4.86
N ALA A 72 0.29 6.71 -5.05
CA ALA A 72 0.85 5.88 -3.99
C ALA A 72 2.18 6.42 -3.44
N LYS A 73 3.08 6.92 -4.31
CA LYS A 73 4.34 7.55 -3.88
C LYS A 73 4.08 8.77 -3.00
N VAL A 74 3.20 9.66 -3.43
CA VAL A 74 2.85 10.88 -2.67
C VAL A 74 2.29 10.51 -1.29
N HIS A 75 1.45 9.48 -1.21
CA HIS A 75 0.92 9.02 0.07
C HIS A 75 2.00 8.37 0.97
N ALA A 76 2.91 7.58 0.38
CA ALA A 76 4.02 7.01 1.11
C ALA A 76 4.93 8.10 1.70
N GLU A 77 5.25 9.14 0.92
CA GLU A 77 6.04 10.29 1.37
C GLU A 77 5.35 11.08 2.49
N ARG A 78 4.02 11.27 2.41
CA ARG A 78 3.27 11.91 3.49
C ARG A 78 3.29 11.07 4.77
N ALA A 79 3.15 9.75 4.64
CA ALA A 79 3.18 8.84 5.78
C ALA A 79 4.56 8.80 6.46
N THR A 80 5.65 8.82 5.69
CA THR A 80 7.01 8.88 6.25
C THR A 80 7.25 10.20 6.98
N ASN A 81 6.84 11.33 6.40
CA ASN A 81 6.96 12.63 7.06
C ASN A 81 6.18 12.70 8.38
N ALA A 82 4.93 12.23 8.38
CA ALA A 82 4.11 12.18 9.59
C ALA A 82 4.71 11.24 10.67
N ALA A 83 5.32 10.13 10.27
CA ALA A 83 6.01 9.23 11.18
C ALA A 83 7.24 9.88 11.83
N ILE A 84 8.03 10.64 11.05
CA ILE A 84 9.18 11.40 11.54
C ILE A 84 8.74 12.48 12.54
N GLU A 85 7.69 13.23 12.23
CA GLU A 85 7.14 14.25 13.14
C GLU A 85 6.65 13.64 14.45
N LYS A 86 5.93 12.52 14.39
CA LYS A 86 5.47 11.79 15.57
C LYS A 86 6.64 11.28 16.41
N ALA A 87 7.69 10.75 15.78
CA ALA A 87 8.90 10.31 16.47
C ALA A 87 9.60 11.49 17.18
N ALA A 88 9.71 12.64 16.50
CA ALA A 88 10.26 13.86 17.10
C ALA A 88 9.42 14.37 18.28
N ALA A 89 8.09 14.32 18.19
CA ALA A 89 7.20 14.68 19.29
C ALA A 89 7.36 13.73 20.50
N SER A 90 7.46 12.42 20.27
CA SER A 90 7.75 11.44 21.31
C SER A 90 9.09 11.69 22.01
N ALA A 91 10.14 12.05 21.26
CA ALA A 91 11.44 12.40 21.85
C ALA A 91 11.35 13.64 22.77
N ARG A 92 10.56 14.65 22.41
CA ARG A 92 10.29 15.82 23.27
C ARG A 92 9.57 15.42 24.57
N HIS A 93 8.61 14.49 24.49
CA HIS A 93 7.96 13.97 25.70
C HIS A 93 8.94 13.27 26.65
N ILE A 94 9.89 12.49 26.11
CA ILE A 94 10.95 11.85 26.92
C ILE A 94 11.81 12.92 27.62
N GLU A 95 12.17 13.99 26.92
CA GLU A 95 12.95 15.10 27.51
C GLU A 95 12.21 15.78 28.66
N VAL A 96 10.90 16.02 28.50
CA VAL A 96 10.05 16.59 29.56
C VAL A 96 10.00 15.68 30.78
N ILE A 97 9.82 14.37 30.58
CA ILE A 97 9.80 13.38 31.67
C ILE A 97 11.13 13.40 32.43
N ASN A 98 12.27 13.40 31.72
CA ASN A 98 13.59 13.46 32.35
C ASN A 98 13.78 14.73 33.18
N LYS A 99 13.35 15.89 32.67
CA LYS A 99 13.40 17.16 33.43
C LYS A 99 12.55 17.11 34.70
N LEU A 100 11.39 16.47 34.66
CA LEU A 100 10.51 16.34 35.84
C LEU A 100 11.04 15.31 36.87
N MET A 101 11.77 14.28 36.42
CA MET A 101 12.32 13.24 37.30
C MET A 101 13.60 13.65 38.03
N PHE A 102 14.41 14.54 37.45
CA PHE A 102 15.72 14.94 37.98
C PHE A 102 15.79 16.41 38.40
N ALA A 103 14.64 17.09 38.55
CA ALA A 103 14.51 18.39 39.19
C ALA A 103 14.16 18.21 40.68
#